data_AF-A0AA42GUA9-F1
#
_entry.id   AF-A0AA42GUA9-F1
#
_cell.length_a   1.000
_cell.length_b   1.000
_cell.length_c   1.000
_cell.angle_alpha   90.00
_cell.angle_beta   90.00
_cell.angle_gamma   90.00
#
_symmetry.space_group_name_H-M   'P 1'
#
loop_
_entity.id
_entity.type
_entity.pdbx_description
1 polymer ?
#
loop_
_entity_poly.entity_id
_entity_poly.type
_entity_poly.pdbx_seq_one_letter_code
_entity_poly.pdbx_strand_id
1 'polypeptide(L)'
;MSSRTKIALAITLVLYAVTGVAAWSKEAKLMAYKAQEGYDQAQKLQKKLEFECTAKGLRNSCAFNISYAAGPNWTVKVLPILPGVALINSAYYVGPKWAEGSTRIELWYGFGSITLQELGTWVS
;
A
#
# COMPACT_ATOMS: atom_id res chain seq x y z
N MET A 1 -13.23 -23.92 -32.10
CA MET A 1 -12.01 -23.27 -31.55
C MET A 1 -10.83 -24.22 -31.68
N SER A 2 -9.74 -23.84 -32.36
CA SER A 2 -8.61 -24.74 -32.64
C SER A 2 -7.80 -25.06 -31.37
N SER A 3 -7.08 -26.19 -31.35
CA SER A 3 -6.20 -26.56 -30.22
C SER A 3 -5.15 -25.48 -29.94
N ARG A 4 -4.60 -24.85 -30.98
CA ARG A 4 -3.64 -23.74 -30.88
C ARG A 4 -4.24 -22.51 -30.19
N THR A 5 -5.51 -22.20 -30.49
CA THR A 5 -6.23 -21.08 -29.87
C THR A 5 -6.44 -21.33 -28.37
N LYS A 6 -6.75 -22.56 -27.96
CA LYS A 6 -6.89 -22.93 -26.54
C LYS A 6 -5.58 -22.76 -25.78
N ILE A 7 -4.48 -23.23 -26.36
CA ILE A 7 -3.14 -23.14 -25.77
C ILE A 7 -2.74 -21.67 -25.61
N ALA A 8 -2.89 -20.85 -26.66
CA ALA A 8 -2.57 -19.43 -26.60
C ALA A 8 -3.37 -18.71 -25.51
N LEU A 9 -4.68 -18.98 -25.43
CA LEU A 9 -5.56 -18.37 -24.43
C LEU A 9 -5.19 -18.80 -23.01
N ALA A 10 -4.84 -20.07 -22.81
CA ALA A 10 -4.35 -20.55 -21.51
C ALA A 10 -3.04 -19.86 -21.10
N ILE A 11 -2.08 -19.71 -22.02
CA ILE A 11 -0.82 -18.99 -21.76
C ILE A 11 -1.11 -17.54 -21.38
N THR A 12 -1.97 -16.85 -22.13
CA THR A 12 -2.34 -15.47 -21.83
C THR A 12 -2.96 -15.35 -20.44
N LEU A 13 -3.91 -16.22 -20.07
CA LEU A 13 -4.52 -16.21 -18.74
C LEU A 13 -3.50 -16.42 -17.62
N VAL A 14 -2.56 -17.34 -17.80
CA VAL A 14 -1.47 -17.56 -16.85
C VAL A 14 -0.61 -16.30 -16.71
N LEU A 15 -0.26 -15.64 -17.81
CA LEU A 15 0.52 -14.40 -17.76
C LEU A 15 -0.20 -13.27 -17.02
N TYR A 16 -1.52 -13.13 -17.21
CA TYR A 16 -2.33 -12.17 -16.45
C TYR A 16 -2.32 -12.48 -14.95
N ALA A 17 -2.51 -13.75 -14.59
CA ALA A 17 -2.50 -14.19 -13.20
C ALA A 17 -1.14 -13.92 -12.52
N VAL A 18 -0.04 -14.28 -13.19
CA VAL A 18 1.33 -14.04 -12.71
C VAL A 18 1.58 -12.53 -12.52
N THR A 19 1.16 -11.71 -13.48
CA THR A 19 1.29 -10.23 -13.40
C THR A 19 0.55 -9.69 -12.19
N GLY A 20 -0.70 -10.11 -11.97
CA GLY A 20 -1.50 -9.68 -10.84
C GLY A 20 -0.91 -10.09 -9.48
N VAL A 21 -0.48 -11.34 -9.35
CA VAL A 21 0.10 -11.87 -8.11
C VAL A 21 1.45 -11.22 -7.79
N ALA A 22 2.32 -11.05 -8.79
CA ALA A 22 3.62 -10.42 -8.62
C ALA A 22 3.48 -8.95 -8.19
N ALA A 23 2.63 -8.19 -8.90
CA ALA A 23 2.33 -6.80 -8.58
C ALA A 23 1.75 -6.63 -7.18
N TRP A 24 0.77 -7.46 -6.83
CA TRP A 24 0.15 -7.40 -5.51
C TRP A 24 1.15 -7.75 -4.40
N SER A 25 1.96 -8.80 -4.58
CA SER A 25 2.90 -9.27 -3.55
C SER A 25 3.99 -8.25 -3.23
N LYS A 26 4.55 -7.58 -4.25
CA LYS A 26 5.54 -6.52 -4.05
C LYS A 26 4.92 -5.33 -3.33
N GLU A 27 3.77 -4.87 -3.81
CA GLU A 27 3.14 -3.68 -3.26
C GLU A 27 2.59 -3.90 -1.86
N ALA A 28 2.04 -5.08 -1.57
CA ALA A 28 1.58 -5.47 -0.25
C ALA A 28 2.73 -5.41 0.78
N LYS A 29 3.92 -5.92 0.42
CA LYS A 29 5.11 -5.84 1.28
C LYS A 29 5.54 -4.39 1.53
N LEU A 30 5.56 -3.57 0.47
CA LEU A 30 5.93 -2.16 0.58
C LEU A 30 4.96 -1.39 1.48
N MET A 31 3.65 -1.58 1.28
CA MET A 31 2.63 -0.89 2.06
C MET A 31 2.56 -1.38 3.50
N ALA A 32 2.74 -2.68 3.74
CA ALA A 32 2.87 -3.22 5.09
C ALA A 32 4.07 -2.61 5.83
N TYR A 33 5.21 -2.48 5.15
CA TYR A 33 6.39 -1.83 5.71
C TYR A 33 6.13 -0.35 6.04
N LYS A 34 5.61 0.42 5.09
CA LYS A 34 5.27 1.85 5.30
C LYS A 34 4.25 2.06 6.42
N ALA A 35 3.21 1.23 6.46
CA ALA A 35 2.19 1.28 7.50
C ALA A 35 2.78 1.01 8.89
N GLN A 36 3.67 0.01 9.00
CA GLN A 36 4.35 -0.31 10.25
C GLN A 36 5.27 0.83 10.68
N GLU A 37 6.09 1.34 9.77
CA GLU A 37 7.01 2.45 10.06
C GLU A 37 6.27 3.69 10.54
N GLY A 38 5.20 4.08 9.82
CA GLY A 38 4.35 5.21 10.21
C GLY A 38 3.69 4.99 11.57
N TYR A 39 3.21 3.77 11.84
CA TYR A 39 2.62 3.41 13.13
C TYR A 39 3.63 3.51 14.28
N ASP A 40 4.85 2.98 14.10
CA ASP A 40 5.90 3.02 15.13
C ASP A 40 6.35 4.45 15.42
N GLN A 41 6.49 5.29 14.39
CA GLN A 41 6.81 6.71 14.55
C GLN A 41 5.71 7.44 15.31
N ALA A 42 4.45 7.19 14.95
CA ALA A 42 3.31 7.80 15.60
C ALA A 42 3.20 7.39 17.08
N GLN A 43 3.43 6.13 17.42
CA GLN A 43 3.48 5.68 18.81
C GLN A 43 4.58 6.37 19.62
N LYS A 44 5.77 6.57 19.04
CA LYS A 44 6.87 7.28 19.71
C LYS A 44 6.52 8.74 19.97
N LEU A 45 5.90 9.40 18.99
CA LEU A 45 5.41 10.78 19.11
C LEU A 45 4.34 10.88 20.19
N GLN A 46 3.39 9.95 20.23
CA GLN A 46 2.36 9.91 21.26
C GLN A 46 2.95 9.82 22.67
N LYS A 47 3.87 8.87 22.89
CA LYS A 47 4.54 8.72 24.21
C LYS A 47 5.31 9.98 24.62
N LYS A 48 5.99 10.64 23.66
CA LYS A 48 6.71 11.89 23.93
C LYS A 48 5.76 13.02 24.31
N LEU A 49 4.66 13.18 23.59
CA LEU A 49 3.63 14.18 23.87
C LEU A 49 2.95 13.92 25.22
N GLU A 50 2.59 12.67 25.52
CA GLU A 50 2.01 12.29 26.81
C GLU A 50 2.93 12.63 28.00
N PHE A 51 4.24 12.38 27.85
CA PHE A 51 5.24 12.74 28.84
C PHE A 51 5.34 14.26 29.04
N GLU A 52 5.48 15.02 27.95
CA GLU A 52 5.58 16.49 28.00
C GLU A 52 4.33 17.14 28.60
N CYS A 53 3.15 16.62 28.27
CA CYS A 53 1.89 17.13 28.79
C CYS A 53 1.65 16.76 30.25
N THR A 54 2.09 15.57 30.68
CA THR A 54 2.08 15.21 32.10
C THR A 54 3.02 16.11 32.90
N ALA A 55 4.22 16.40 32.37
CA ALA A 55 5.17 17.32 32.99
C ALA A 55 4.64 18.75 33.12
N LYS A 56 3.79 19.19 32.19
CA LYS A 56 3.16 20.53 32.18
C LYS A 56 1.79 20.59 32.88
N GLY A 57 1.29 19.48 33.44
CA GLY A 57 -0.04 19.42 34.06
C GLY A 57 -1.22 19.51 33.08
N LEU A 58 -0.99 19.37 31.77
CA LEU A 58 -1.97 19.57 30.68
C LEU A 58 -2.60 18.26 30.20
N ARG A 59 -2.93 17.34 31.11
CA ARG A 59 -3.39 15.96 30.79
C ARG A 59 -4.56 15.88 29.79
N ASN A 60 -5.51 16.80 29.85
CA ASN A 60 -6.72 16.75 29.02
C ASN A 60 -6.55 17.31 27.59
N SER A 61 -5.49 18.08 27.33
CA SER A 61 -5.29 18.75 26.04
C SER A 61 -4.47 17.92 25.04
N CYS A 62 -3.89 16.80 25.49
CA CYS A 62 -2.93 16.02 24.70
C CYS A 62 -3.43 14.62 24.34
N ALA A 63 -4.74 14.37 24.48
CA ALA A 63 -5.38 13.15 24.02
C ALA A 63 -5.49 13.15 22.49
N PHE A 64 -4.35 13.07 21.80
CA PHE A 64 -4.31 12.72 20.38
C PHE A 64 -4.24 11.20 20.30
N ASN A 65 -5.40 10.59 20.09
CA ASN A 65 -5.49 9.14 19.99
C ASN A 65 -5.01 8.70 18.61
N ILE A 66 -3.72 8.35 18.50
CA ILE A 66 -3.17 7.73 17.29
C ILE A 66 -3.42 6.21 17.30
N SER A 67 -4.04 5.68 18.36
CA SER A 67 -4.33 4.26 18.48
C SER A 67 -5.36 3.84 17.45
N TYR A 68 -4.90 3.18 16.40
CA TYR A 68 -5.70 2.11 15.84
C TYR A 68 -5.83 1.05 16.91
N ALA A 69 -7.04 0.87 17.44
CA ALA A 69 -7.38 -0.33 18.22
C ALA A 69 -7.08 -1.63 17.44
N ALA A 70 -6.88 -1.54 16.12
CA ALA A 70 -6.64 -2.65 15.19
C ALA A 70 -5.20 -2.71 14.58
N GLY A 71 -4.26 -1.83 14.94
CA GLY A 71 -2.89 -1.83 14.41
C GLY A 71 -2.68 -1.15 13.04
N PRO A 72 -1.50 -1.32 12.40
CA PRO A 72 -1.18 -0.69 11.12
C PRO A 72 -2.12 -1.17 10.01
N ASN A 73 -2.65 -0.24 9.21
CA ASN A 73 -3.63 -0.51 8.18
C ASN A 73 -3.12 -0.08 6.80
N TRP A 74 -3.38 -0.90 5.79
CA TRP A 74 -3.00 -0.65 4.40
C TRP A 74 -3.93 -1.39 3.44
N THR A 75 -3.96 -0.93 2.19
CA THR A 75 -4.73 -1.56 1.11
C THR A 75 -3.94 -1.55 -0.18
N VAL A 76 -4.09 -2.62 -0.96
CA VAL A 76 -3.51 -2.76 -2.29
C VAL A 76 -4.56 -3.38 -3.20
N LYS A 77 -4.84 -2.72 -4.32
CA LYS A 77 -5.68 -3.19 -5.40
C LYS A 77 -4.85 -3.23 -6.67
N VAL A 78 -4.91 -4.35 -7.37
CA VAL A 78 -4.17 -4.58 -8.61
C VAL A 78 -5.15 -5.02 -9.68
N LEU A 79 -5.08 -4.36 -10.83
CA LEU A 79 -5.81 -4.73 -12.04
C LEU A 79 -4.79 -4.99 -13.16
N PRO A 80 -4.54 -6.25 -13.54
CA PRO A 80 -3.68 -6.54 -14.69
C PRO A 80 -4.42 -6.13 -15.98
N ILE A 81 -3.84 -5.18 -16.72
CA ILE A 81 -4.43 -4.64 -17.96
C ILE A 81 -3.89 -5.40 -19.17
N LEU A 82 -2.62 -5.82 -19.13
CA LEU A 82 -1.95 -6.62 -20.15
C LEU A 82 -0.99 -7.60 -19.48
N PRO A 83 -0.52 -8.65 -20.18
CA PRO A 83 0.61 -9.45 -19.72
C PRO A 83 1.80 -8.54 -19.41
N GLY A 84 2.25 -8.55 -18.15
CA GLY A 84 3.31 -7.68 -17.66
C GLY A 84 2.89 -6.24 -17.38
N VAL A 85 1.63 -5.82 -17.51
CA VAL A 85 1.21 -4.45 -17.18
C VAL A 85 0.05 -4.47 -16.20
N ALA A 86 0.20 -3.75 -15.09
CA ALA A 86 -0.83 -3.65 -14.07
C ALA A 86 -1.07 -2.21 -13.63
N LEU A 87 -2.35 -1.88 -13.42
CA LEU A 87 -2.77 -0.72 -12.66
C LEU A 87 -2.76 -1.08 -11.19
N ILE A 88 -2.03 -0.29 -10.41
CA ILE A 88 -1.85 -0.47 -8.98
C ILE A 88 -2.46 0.74 -8.28
N ASN A 89 -3.33 0.48 -7.32
CA ASN A 89 -3.84 1.47 -6.38
C ASN A 89 -3.54 0.98 -4.98
N SER A 90 -2.75 1.74 -4.24
CA SER A 90 -2.26 1.38 -2.92
C SER A 90 -2.34 2.55 -1.97
N ALA A 91 -2.62 2.27 -0.70
CA ALA A 91 -2.62 3.27 0.35
C ALA A 91 -2.23 2.64 1.69
N TYR A 92 -1.59 3.43 2.55
CA TYR A 92 -1.35 3.09 3.95
C TYR A 92 -1.91 4.20 4.85
N TYR A 93 -2.28 3.82 6.07
CA TYR A 93 -2.97 4.71 7.01
C TYR A 93 -2.25 4.72 8.36
N VAL A 94 -2.04 5.92 8.90
CA VAL A 94 -1.37 6.19 10.18
C VAL A 94 -2.32 7.00 11.07
N GLY A 95 -3.14 6.28 11.83
CA GLY A 95 -4.20 6.83 12.67
C GLY A 95 -5.37 7.45 11.88
N PRO A 96 -6.26 8.20 12.57
CA PRO A 96 -7.46 8.78 11.97
C PRO A 96 -7.22 10.04 11.12
N LYS A 97 -5.98 10.54 11.04
CA LYS A 97 -5.66 11.85 10.42
C LYS A 97 -4.50 11.84 9.45
N TRP A 98 -3.84 10.70 9.24
CA TRP A 98 -2.75 10.62 8.28
C TRP A 98 -2.91 9.41 7.38
N ALA A 99 -2.95 9.63 6.08
CA ALA A 99 -2.92 8.55 5.11
C ALA A 99 -2.26 9.01 3.82
N GLU A 100 -1.53 8.10 3.18
CA GLU A 100 -0.90 8.35 1.89
C GLU A 100 -1.28 7.22 0.94
N GLY A 101 -1.64 7.61 -0.27
CA GLY A 101 -1.96 6.67 -1.33
C GLY A 101 -1.45 7.11 -2.69
N SER A 102 -1.33 6.13 -3.57
CA SER A 102 -0.89 6.33 -4.95
C SER A 102 -1.69 5.46 -5.90
N THR A 103 -1.93 5.97 -7.10
CA THR A 103 -2.44 5.20 -8.23
C THR A 103 -1.47 5.33 -9.38
N ARG A 104 -1.00 4.21 -9.93
CA ARG A 104 0.01 4.18 -10.99
C ARG A 104 -0.09 2.95 -11.87
N ILE A 105 0.45 3.05 -13.07
CA ILE A 105 0.58 1.94 -14.02
C ILE A 105 2.02 1.46 -13.99
N GLU A 106 2.22 0.16 -13.77
CA GLU A 106 3.55 -0.46 -13.77
C GLU A 106 3.69 -1.50 -14.89
N LEU A 107 4.86 -1.50 -15.52
CA LEU A 107 5.34 -2.57 -16.40
C LEU A 107 6.25 -3.49 -15.61
N TRP A 108 5.96 -4.78 -15.66
CA TRP A 108 6.65 -5.88 -15.01
C TRP A 108 7.43 -6.69 -16.04
N TYR A 109 8.74 -6.78 -15.84
CA TYR A 109 9.66 -7.52 -16.70
C TYR A 109 10.53 -8.45 -15.84
N GLY A 110 10.24 -9.74 -15.88
CA GLY A 110 10.90 -10.73 -15.04
C GLY A 110 10.67 -10.44 -13.55
N PHE A 111 11.75 -10.10 -12.83
CA PHE A 111 11.74 -9.79 -11.39
C PHE A 111 11.70 -8.27 -11.09
N GLY A 112 11.72 -7.43 -12.12
CA GLY A 112 11.69 -5.97 -11.99
C GLY A 112 10.34 -5.38 -12.38
N SER A 113 10.08 -4.15 -11.92
CA SER A 113 9.02 -3.32 -12.48
C SER A 113 9.46 -1.87 -12.60
N ILE A 114 8.91 -1.18 -13.60
CA ILE A 114 9.04 0.26 -13.78
C ILE A 114 7.67 0.90 -13.74
N THR A 115 7.59 2.09 -13.15
CA THR A 115 6.40 2.92 -13.23
C THR A 115 6.34 3.54 -14.63
N LEU A 116 5.31 3.20 -15.40
CA LEU A 116 5.07 3.80 -16.71
C LEU A 116 4.43 5.18 -16.55
N GLN A 117 3.47 5.28 -15.63
CA GLN A 117 2.70 6.49 -15.41
C GLN A 117 2.21 6.56 -13.96
N GLU A 118 2.46 7.68 -13.29
CA GLU A 118 1.74 8.04 -12.07
C GLU A 118 0.44 8.73 -12.44
N LEU A 119 -0.68 8.20 -11.95
CA LEU A 119 -2.03 8.74 -12.20
C LEU A 119 -2.45 9.71 -11.09
N GLY A 120 -1.88 9.56 -9.89
CA GLY A 120 -2.07 10.50 -8.80
C GLY A 120 -1.49 9.97 -7.50
N THR A 121 -1.06 10.91 -6.66
CA THR A 121 -0.68 10.67 -5.27
C THR A 121 -1.52 11.59 -4.39
N TRP A 122 -1.80 11.15 -3.18
CA TRP A 122 -2.52 11.96 -2.20
C TRP A 122 -1.96 11.71 -0.81
N VAL A 123 -1.99 12.76 0.00
CA VAL A 123 -1.66 12.75 1.42
C VAL A 123 -2.80 13.46 2.12
N SER A 124 -3.41 12.80 3.11
CA SER A 124 -4.49 13.33 3.94
C SER A 124 -4.11 13.31 5.40
#